data_AF-V5GAG0-F1
#
_entry.id   AF-V5GAG0-F1
#
_cell.length_a   1.000
_cell.length_b   1.000
_cell.length_c   1.000
_cell.angle_alpha   90.00
_cell.angle_beta   90.00
_cell.angle_gamma   90.00
#
_symmetry.space_group_name_H-M   'P 1'
#
loop_
_entity.id
_entity.type
_entity.pdbx_description
1 polymer ?
#
loop_
_entity_poly.entity_id
_entity_poly.type
_entity_poly.pdbx_seq_one_letter_code
_entity_poly.pdbx_strand_id
1 'polypeptide(L)'
;PLEKDNYFKVFGLEENFDIDQQYLKNKFRKLQSMLHPDKFSNKTDEEQHISAEYSSLLNKAYSSLHTPLKRAEHLLNLRGEQIGEEQAVDDPAFLMEIMELNEEMESAGNDKEKLKALNTKNKMELERISIEVDECF
;
A
#
# COMPACT_ATOMS: atom_id res chain seq x y z
N PRO A 1 -10.68 0.90 17.25
CA PRO A 1 -9.43 1.61 16.83
C PRO A 1 -9.52 3.11 17.16
N LEU A 2 -8.48 3.71 17.73
CA LEU A 2 -8.42 5.18 17.90
C LEU A 2 -8.43 5.85 16.51
N GLU A 3 -8.82 7.13 16.40
CA GLU A 3 -8.81 7.83 15.10
C GLU A 3 -7.45 7.78 14.39
N LYS A 4 -6.36 7.78 15.17
CA LYS A 4 -4.98 7.66 14.68
C LYS A 4 -4.58 6.25 14.20
N ASP A 5 -5.34 5.23 14.60
CA ASP A 5 -5.13 3.83 14.17
C ASP A 5 -5.91 3.53 12.88
N ASN A 6 -6.74 4.46 12.41
CA ASN A 6 -7.49 4.33 11.18
C ASN A 6 -6.99 5.34 10.14
N TYR A 7 -6.16 4.86 9.24
CA TYR A 7 -5.53 5.67 8.19
C TYR A 7 -6.53 6.28 7.20
N PHE A 8 -7.71 5.70 6.99
CA PHE A 8 -8.75 6.29 6.15
C PHE A 8 -9.24 7.61 6.75
N LYS A 9 -9.47 7.64 8.08
CA LYS A 9 -9.90 8.84 8.81
C LYS A 9 -8.86 9.96 8.74
N VAL A 10 -7.56 9.64 8.73
CA VAL A 10 -6.48 10.62 8.58
C VAL A 10 -6.62 11.43 7.28
N PHE A 11 -7.09 10.81 6.19
CA PHE A 11 -7.30 11.49 4.90
C PHE A 11 -8.75 11.90 4.65
N GLY A 12 -9.68 11.53 5.53
CA GLY A 12 -11.11 11.72 5.35
C GLY A 12 -11.65 10.89 4.18
N LEU A 13 -11.23 9.63 4.11
CA LEU A 13 -11.71 8.61 3.18
C LEU A 13 -12.68 7.67 3.89
N GLU A 14 -13.58 7.06 3.13
CA GLU A 14 -14.36 5.91 3.59
C GLU A 14 -13.46 4.66 3.65
N GLU A 15 -13.83 3.69 4.49
CA GLU A 15 -13.08 2.46 4.77
C GLU A 15 -13.31 1.40 3.67
N ASN A 16 -12.99 1.77 2.43
CA ASN A 16 -13.15 0.91 1.26
C ASN A 16 -11.79 0.43 0.74
N PHE A 17 -11.78 -0.72 0.06
CA PHE A 17 -10.58 -1.17 -0.63
C PHE A 17 -10.33 -0.33 -1.87
N ASP A 18 -11.31 -0.14 -2.75
CA ASP A 18 -11.18 0.86 -3.82
C ASP A 18 -11.23 2.29 -3.26
N ILE A 19 -10.13 3.02 -3.45
CA ILE A 19 -10.01 4.42 -3.04
C ILE A 19 -9.37 5.24 -4.16
N ASP A 20 -9.81 6.48 -4.30
CA ASP A 20 -9.24 7.45 -5.22
C ASP A 20 -7.77 7.77 -4.85
N GLN A 21 -6.85 7.18 -5.62
CA GLN A 21 -5.40 7.37 -5.47
C GLN A 21 -4.97 8.82 -5.70
N GLN A 22 -5.67 9.54 -6.58
CA GLN A 22 -5.35 10.93 -6.88
C GLN A 22 -5.77 11.82 -5.71
N TYR A 23 -6.95 11.59 -5.13
CA TYR A 23 -7.38 12.25 -3.90
C TYR A 23 -6.39 11.98 -2.76
N LEU A 24 -6.04 10.72 -2.51
CA LEU A 24 -5.10 10.33 -1.45
C LEU A 24 -3.76 11.06 -1.59
N LYS A 25 -3.18 11.04 -2.79
CA LYS A 25 -1.90 11.70 -3.10
C LYS A 25 -1.96 13.22 -2.91
N ASN A 26 -3.04 13.85 -3.36
CA ASN A 26 -3.23 15.29 -3.23
C ASN A 26 -3.42 15.69 -1.76
N LYS A 27 -4.23 14.92 -1.02
CA LYS A 27 -4.47 15.13 0.41
C LYS A 27 -3.19 14.97 1.22
N PHE A 28 -2.42 13.91 0.95
CA PHE A 28 -1.12 13.67 1.57
C PHE A 28 -0.17 14.86 1.35
N ARG A 29 0.02 15.31 0.11
CA ARG A 29 0.87 16.47 -0.19
C ARG A 29 0.44 17.73 0.54
N LYS A 30 -0.87 17.99 0.59
CA LYS A 30 -1.43 19.15 1.31
C LYS A 30 -1.12 19.08 2.81
N LEU A 31 -1.43 17.96 3.45
CA LEU A 31 -1.22 17.77 4.89
C LEU A 31 0.28 17.78 5.25
N GLN A 32 1.09 17.06 4.48
CA GLN A 32 2.54 17.01 4.68
C GLN A 32 3.15 18.41 4.54
N SER A 33 2.68 19.21 3.57
CA SER A 33 3.14 20.60 3.45
C SER A 33 2.78 21.47 4.66
N MET A 34 1.70 21.18 5.38
CA MET A 34 1.28 21.97 6.56
C MET A 34 2.02 21.56 7.82
N LEU A 35 2.43 20.30 7.92
CA LEU A 35 2.94 19.67 9.14
C LEU A 35 4.42 19.26 9.05
N HIS A 36 5.11 19.58 7.96
CA HIS A 36 6.52 19.22 7.76
C HIS A 36 7.43 19.81 8.85
N PRO A 37 8.34 19.02 9.46
CA PRO A 37 9.20 19.47 10.56
C PRO A 37 10.00 20.74 10.23
N ASP A 38 10.45 20.90 8.98
CA ASP A 38 11.16 22.09 8.52
C ASP A 38 10.40 23.40 8.80
N LYS A 39 9.07 23.39 8.76
CA LYS A 39 8.24 24.58 9.06
C LYS A 39 8.15 24.90 10.54
N PHE A 40 8.46 23.93 11.40
CA PHE A 40 8.41 24.04 12.85
C PHE A 40 9.81 24.14 13.48
N SER A 41 10.89 24.13 12.68
CA SER A 41 12.28 24.25 13.15
C SER A 41 12.56 25.43 14.09
N ASN A 42 11.80 26.53 13.98
CA ASN A 42 11.92 27.72 14.84
C ASN A 42 10.79 27.82 15.90
N LYS A 43 10.04 26.74 16.13
CA LYS A 43 8.91 26.67 17.07
C LYS A 43 9.33 26.05 18.40
N THR A 44 8.41 25.99 19.36
CA THR A 44 8.67 25.33 20.65
C THR A 44 9.00 23.85 20.46
N ASP A 45 9.73 23.26 21.41
CA ASP A 45 10.08 21.84 21.37
C ASP A 45 8.83 20.94 21.30
N GLU A 46 7.74 21.36 21.96
CA GLU A 46 6.45 20.68 21.90
C GLU A 46 5.84 20.74 20.50
N GLU A 47 5.81 21.91 19.86
CA GLU A 47 5.33 22.05 18.47
C GLU A 47 6.20 21.27 17.47
N GLN A 48 7.52 21.24 17.66
CA GLN A 48 8.43 20.45 16.83
C GLN A 48 8.17 18.95 16.97
N HIS A 49 7.97 18.47 18.20
CA HIS A 49 7.68 17.08 18.47
C HIS A 49 6.35 16.65 17.84
N ILE A 50 5.29 17.43 18.05
CA ILE A 50 3.98 17.21 17.45
C ILE A 50 4.09 17.18 15.91
N SER A 51 4.79 18.15 15.31
CA SER A 51 5.01 18.19 13.85
C SER A 51 5.68 16.92 13.31
N ALA A 52 6.70 16.41 14.02
CA ALA A 52 7.41 15.19 13.65
C ALA A 52 6.52 13.94 13.78
N GLU A 53 5.77 13.81 14.87
CA GLU A 53 4.85 12.68 15.09
C GLU A 53 3.77 12.62 14.00
N TYR A 54 3.11 13.74 13.71
CA TYR A 54 2.06 13.79 12.70
C TYR A 54 2.60 13.56 11.28
N SER A 55 3.78 14.09 10.96
CA SER A 55 4.45 13.81 9.68
C SER A 55 4.76 12.31 9.53
N SER A 56 5.22 11.67 10.60
CA SER A 56 5.46 10.22 10.61
C SER A 56 4.17 9.43 10.40
N LEU A 57 3.09 9.81 11.09
CA LEU A 57 1.77 9.21 10.92
C LEU A 57 1.25 9.34 9.48
N LEU A 58 1.36 10.52 8.87
CA LEU A 58 0.93 10.75 7.49
C LEU A 58 1.69 9.87 6.49
N ASN A 59 3.00 9.71 6.68
CA ASN A 59 3.81 8.85 5.83
C ASN A 59 3.40 7.38 5.95
N LYS A 60 3.18 6.89 7.18
CA LYS A 60 2.72 5.52 7.43
C LYS A 60 1.33 5.29 6.83
N ALA A 61 0.40 6.21 7.08
CA ALA A 61 -0.96 6.15 6.57
C ALA A 61 -0.97 6.17 5.03
N TYR A 62 -0.21 7.07 4.41
CA TYR A 62 -0.09 7.13 2.95
C TYR A 62 0.51 5.85 2.38
N SER A 63 1.62 5.36 2.93
CA SER A 63 2.24 4.12 2.44
C SER A 63 1.31 2.92 2.57
N SER A 64 0.52 2.85 3.64
CA SER A 64 -0.38 1.73 3.89
C SER A 64 -1.58 1.77 2.95
N LEU A 65 -2.17 2.96 2.75
CA LEU A 65 -3.31 3.10 1.85
C LEU A 65 -2.91 3.13 0.37
N HIS A 66 -1.69 3.53 0.00
CA HIS A 66 -1.30 3.62 -1.40
C HIS A 66 -1.03 2.25 -2.04
N THR A 67 -0.49 1.30 -1.27
CA THR A 67 -0.22 -0.06 -1.76
C THR A 67 -1.45 -0.96 -1.54
N PRO A 68 -2.01 -1.59 -2.59
CA PRO A 68 -3.22 -2.43 -2.46
C PRO A 68 -3.11 -3.51 -1.38
N LEU A 69 -2.01 -4.28 -1.36
CA LEU A 69 -1.79 -5.32 -0.34
C LEU A 69 -1.84 -4.75 1.09
N LYS A 70 -1.08 -3.70 1.36
CA LYS A 70 -1.06 -3.04 2.68
C LYS A 70 -2.41 -2.43 3.06
N ARG A 71 -3.18 -1.99 2.07
CA ARG A 71 -4.53 -1.47 2.28
C ARG A 71 -5.49 -2.60 2.69
N ALA A 72 -5.43 -3.75 2.01
CA ALA A 72 -6.20 -4.93 2.40
C ALA A 72 -5.83 -5.39 3.82
N GLU A 73 -4.54 -5.51 4.13
CA GLU A 73 -4.05 -5.84 5.48
C GLU A 73 -4.58 -4.85 6.52
N HIS A 74 -4.53 -3.55 6.23
CA HIS A 74 -5.05 -2.51 7.11
C HIS A 74 -6.56 -2.62 7.33
N LEU A 75 -7.35 -2.87 6.28
CA LEU A 75 -8.80 -3.09 6.38
C LEU A 75 -9.14 -4.31 7.23
N LEU A 76 -8.42 -5.42 7.05
CA LEU A 76 -8.59 -6.62 7.86
C LEU A 76 -8.24 -6.36 9.31
N ASN A 77 -7.13 -5.66 9.57
CA ASN A 77 -6.74 -5.26 10.93
C ASN A 77 -7.82 -4.40 11.61
N LEU A 78 -8.47 -3.50 10.87
CA LEU A 78 -9.60 -2.70 11.40
C LEU A 78 -10.82 -3.57 11.73
N ARG A 79 -11.03 -4.69 11.02
CA ARG A 79 -12.07 -5.69 11.28
C ARG A 79 -11.69 -6.69 12.37
N GLY A 80 -10.46 -6.65 12.87
CA GLY A 80 -9.93 -7.57 13.89
C GLY A 80 -9.35 -8.86 13.32
N GLU A 81 -9.18 -8.94 12.00
CA GLU A 81 -8.56 -10.06 11.30
C GLU A 81 -7.08 -9.74 11.03
N GLN A 82 -6.19 -10.72 11.24
CA GLN A 82 -4.77 -10.57 10.94
C GLN A 82 -4.34 -11.62 9.92
N ILE A 83 -3.75 -11.16 8.81
CA ILE A 83 -3.02 -12.06 7.91
C ILE A 83 -1.61 -12.18 8.47
N GLY A 84 -1.19 -13.42 8.77
CA GLY A 84 0.20 -13.68 9.17
C GLY A 84 1.14 -13.59 7.97
N GLU A 85 2.34 -13.03 8.16
CA GLU A 85 3.39 -12.94 7.12
C GLU A 85 3.87 -14.32 6.61
N GLU A 86 3.60 -15.39 7.35
CA GLU A 86 4.11 -16.75 7.11
C GLU A 86 3.01 -17.79 6.82
N GLN A 87 1.89 -17.39 6.22
CA GLN A 87 1.01 -18.40 5.63
C GLN A 87 1.72 -19.00 4.42
N ALA A 88 2.25 -20.22 4.58
CA ALA A 88 2.81 -20.97 3.48
C ALA A 88 1.77 -21.05 2.35
N VAL A 89 2.20 -20.78 1.12
CA VAL A 89 1.33 -20.96 -0.04
C VAL A 89 1.18 -22.46 -0.26
N ASP A 90 0.15 -23.03 0.34
CA ASP A 90 -0.16 -24.47 0.29
C ASP A 90 -0.90 -24.87 -1.00
N ASP A 91 -0.83 -24.05 -2.05
CA ASP A 91 -1.42 -24.34 -3.36
C ASP A 91 -0.33 -24.77 -4.36
N PRO A 92 -0.20 -26.08 -4.65
CA PRO A 92 0.79 -26.58 -5.59
C PRO A 92 0.64 -26.04 -7.02
N ALA A 93 -0.59 -25.69 -7.44
CA ALA A 93 -0.83 -25.17 -8.79
C ALA A 93 -0.26 -23.75 -8.90
N PHE A 94 -0.52 -22.91 -7.89
CA PHE A 94 0.06 -21.57 -7.83
C PHE A 94 1.59 -21.60 -7.72
N LEU A 95 2.15 -22.49 -6.88
CA LEU A 95 3.60 -22.65 -6.79
C LEU A 95 4.23 -23.05 -8.14
N MET A 96 3.59 -23.95 -8.89
CA MET A 96 4.04 -24.33 -10.22
C MET A 96 4.01 -23.15 -11.19
N GLU A 97 2.95 -22.33 -11.18
CA GLU A 97 2.86 -21.12 -12.00
C GLU A 97 4.00 -20.13 -11.69
N ILE A 98 4.33 -19.93 -10.40
CA ILE A 98 5.46 -19.08 -9.99
C ILE A 98 6.80 -19.65 -10.47
N MET A 99 6.98 -20.97 -10.43
CA MET A 99 8.19 -21.62 -10.95
C MET A 99 8.33 -21.40 -12.47
N GLU A 100 7.25 -21.62 -13.23
CA GLU A 100 7.25 -21.41 -14.70
C GLU A 100 7.55 -19.94 -15.05
N LEU A 101 6.97 -18.97 -14.33
CA LEU A 101 7.26 -17.55 -14.52
C LEU A 101 8.73 -17.20 -14.25
N ASN A 102 9.33 -17.82 -13.24
CA ASN A 102 10.75 -17.64 -12.94
C ASN A 102 11.64 -18.20 -14.06
N GLU A 103 11.32 -19.38 -14.59
CA GLU A 103 12.03 -19.97 -15.73
C GLU A 103 11.90 -19.11 -17.00
N GLU A 104 10.70 -18.58 -17.28
CA GLU A 104 10.48 -17.68 -18.42
C GLU A 104 11.29 -16.38 -18.27
N MET A 105 11.38 -15.85 -17.06
CA MET A 105 12.19 -14.67 -16.75
C MET A 105 13.69 -14.94 -16.94
N GLU A 106 14.19 -16.10 -16.48
CA GLU A 106 15.59 -16.49 -16.68
C GLU A 106 15.92 -16.69 -18.16
N SER A 107 15.02 -17.36 -18.91
CA SER A 107 15.14 -17.57 -20.35
C SER A 107 15.14 -16.28 -21.17
N ALA A 108 14.38 -15.27 -20.71
CA ALA A 108 14.37 -13.95 -21.34
C ALA A 108 15.74 -13.24 -21.25
N GLY A 109 16.53 -13.52 -20.21
CA GLY A 109 17.86 -12.92 -20.01
C GLY A 109 17.83 -11.39 -20.10
N ASN A 110 18.52 -10.82 -21.09
CA ASN A 110 18.55 -9.37 -21.33
C ASN A 110 17.61 -8.90 -22.46
N ASP A 111 16.73 -9.77 -22.96
CA ASP A 111 15.75 -9.42 -23.99
C ASP A 111 14.68 -8.50 -23.39
N LYS A 112 14.83 -7.20 -23.67
CA LYS A 112 13.95 -6.15 -23.15
C LYS A 112 12.49 -6.32 -23.58
N GLU A 113 12.22 -6.87 -24.76
CA GLU A 113 10.84 -7.00 -25.22
C GLU A 113 10.14 -8.16 -24.53
N LYS A 114 10.84 -9.29 -24.33
CA LYS A 114 10.32 -10.40 -23.51
C LYS A 114 10.09 -9.99 -22.05
N LEU A 115 11.05 -9.30 -21.43
CA LEU A 115 10.91 -8.83 -20.06
C LEU A 115 9.75 -7.83 -19.89
N LYS A 116 9.53 -6.95 -20.87
CA LYS A 116 8.37 -6.05 -20.88
C LYS A 116 7.06 -6.81 -21.00
N ALA A 117 6.98 -7.83 -21.86
CA ALA A 117 5.79 -8.65 -22.03
C ALA A 117 5.45 -9.38 -20.72
N LEU A 118 6.45 -10.02 -20.08
CA LEU A 118 6.32 -10.65 -18.77
C LEU A 118 5.80 -9.68 -17.70
N ASN A 119 6.42 -8.51 -17.59
CA ASN A 119 6.00 -7.49 -16.62
C ASN A 119 4.57 -7.00 -16.90
N THR A 120 4.16 -6.90 -18.16
CA THR A 120 2.80 -6.50 -18.54
C THR A 120 1.79 -7.57 -18.13
N LYS A 121 2.08 -8.85 -18.39
CA LYS A 121 1.25 -9.97 -17.95
C LYS A 121 1.09 -9.98 -16.43
N ASN A 122 2.19 -9.87 -15.68
CA ASN A 122 2.15 -9.83 -14.21
C ASN A 122 1.33 -8.64 -13.68
N LYS A 123 1.42 -7.46 -14.32
CA LYS A 123 0.59 -6.30 -13.95
C LYS A 123 -0.89 -6.55 -14.18
N MET A 124 -1.26 -7.16 -15.30
CA MET A 124 -2.66 -7.49 -15.58
C MET A 124 -3.23 -8.47 -14.57
N GLU A 125 -2.44 -9.49 -14.17
CA GLU A 125 -2.87 -10.42 -13.11
C GLU A 125 -3.02 -9.73 -11.75
N LEU A 126 -2.09 -8.84 -11.39
CA LEU A 126 -2.20 -8.04 -10.17
C LEU A 126 -3.45 -7.14 -10.19
N GLU A 127 -3.77 -6.52 -11.32
CA GLU A 127 -4.99 -5.72 -11.50
C GLU A 127 -6.24 -6.57 -11.37
N ARG A 128 -6.28 -7.76 -11.99
CA ARG A 128 -7.40 -8.71 -11.87
C ARG A 128 -7.63 -9.13 -10.41
N ILE A 129 -6.58 -9.58 -9.73
CA ILE A 129 -6.66 -10.01 -8.32
C ILE A 129 -7.09 -8.83 -7.44
N SER A 130 -6.62 -7.62 -7.73
CA SER A 130 -7.05 -6.43 -6.98
C SER A 130 -8.55 -6.15 -7.10
N ILE A 131 -9.17 -6.44 -8.25
CA ILE A 131 -10.63 -6.31 -8.44
C ILE A 131 -11.35 -7.39 -7.64
N GLU A 132 -10.90 -8.65 -7.71
CA GLU A 132 -11.49 -9.76 -6.96
C GLU A 132 -11.44 -9.53 -5.44
N VAL A 133 -10.34 -8.96 -4.95
CA VAL A 133 -10.20 -8.57 -3.55
C VAL A 133 -11.18 -7.47 -3.18
N ASP A 134 -11.37 -6.46 -4.05
CA ASP A 134 -12.34 -5.38 -3.82
C ASP A 134 -13.77 -5.93 -3.69
N GLU A 135 -14.16 -6.87 -4.56
CA GLU A 135 -15.48 -7.53 -4.51
C GLU A 135 -15.71 -8.35 -3.22
N CYS A 136 -14.64 -8.75 -2.54
CA CYS A 136 -14.72 -9.51 -1.28
C CYS A 136 -14.85 -8.61 -0.04
N PHE A 137 -14.54 -7.32 -0.14
CA PHE A 137 -14.52 -6.38 0.99
C PHE A 137 -15.88 -5.77 1.30
#